data_AF-A0A8S2UFV9-F1
#
_entry.id   AF-A0A8S2UFV9-F1
#
_cell.length_a   1.000
_cell.length_b   1.000
_cell.length_c   1.000
_cell.angle_alpha   90.00
_cell.angle_beta   90.00
_cell.angle_gamma   90.00
#
_symmetry.space_group_name_H-M   'P 1'
#
loop_
_entity.id
_entity.type
_entity.pdbx_description
1 polymer ?
#
loop_
_entity_poly.entity_id
_entity_poly.type
_entity_poly.pdbx_seq_one_letter_code
_entity_poly.pdbx_strand_id
1 'polypeptide(L)' 'MNRGGADAPGSKTIPDGAPSCLKNLTFVISGILESLERDECKSLIEKYSGRVTGSISSKTTHLIVGRDGGE' A
#
# COMPACT_ATOMS: atom_id res chain seq x y z
N MET A 1 -20.20 11.77 -3.57
CA MET A 1 -19.72 10.58 -2.86
C MET A 1 -18.25 10.81 -2.49
N ASN A 2 -17.97 11.20 -1.25
CA ASN A 2 -16.60 11.45 -0.80
C ASN A 2 -15.97 10.10 -0.44
N ARG A 3 -15.18 9.53 -1.35
CA ARG A 3 -14.28 8.41 -1.01
C ARG A 3 -13.25 9.00 -0.05
N GLY A 4 -13.32 8.60 1.23
CA GLY A 4 -12.52 9.17 2.30
C GLY A 4 -11.04 9.19 1.92
N GLY A 5 -10.41 10.35 2.08
CA GLY A 5 -8.96 10.45 2.16
C GLY A 5 -8.45 9.68 3.37
N ALA A 6 -7.14 9.50 3.47
CA ALA A 6 -6.53 8.95 4.68
C ALA A 6 -7.00 9.76 5.90
N ASP A 7 -7.34 9.07 6.99
CA ASP A 7 -7.87 9.67 8.23
C ASP A 7 -6.84 10.67 8.84
N ALA A 8 -5.54 10.34 8.70
CA ALA A 8 -4.42 11.19 9.11
C ALA A 8 -3.18 10.99 8.20
N PRO A 9 -3.10 11.63 7.01
CA PRO A 9 -1.94 11.51 6.15
C PRO A 9 -0.68 12.03 6.86
N GLY A 10 0.36 11.20 6.92
CA GLY A 10 1.65 11.57 7.54
C GLY A 10 1.77 11.27 9.04
N SER A 11 0.76 10.62 9.65
CA SER A 11 0.83 10.21 11.07
C SER A 11 1.87 9.10 11.33
N LYS A 12 2.25 8.32 10.30
CA LYS A 12 3.31 7.30 10.41
C LYS A 12 4.56 7.75 9.64
N THR A 13 5.70 7.69 10.33
CA THR A 13 7.01 7.90 9.72
C THR A 13 7.32 6.79 8.72
N ILE A 14 7.80 7.15 7.54
CA ILE A 14 8.27 6.17 6.55
C ILE A 14 9.56 5.53 7.09
N PRO A 15 9.58 4.20 7.32
CA PRO A 15 10.81 3.54 7.75
C PRO A 15 11.83 3.57 6.61
N ASP A 16 13.07 3.95 6.93
CA ASP A 16 14.19 3.83 5.99
C ASP A 16 14.68 2.37 5.98
N GLY A 17 14.12 1.59 5.07
CA GLY A 17 14.51 0.20 4.84
C GLY A 17 15.69 0.08 3.86
N ALA A 18 16.24 -1.13 3.76
CA ALA A 18 17.27 -1.43 2.76
C ALA A 18 16.76 -1.17 1.32
N PRO A 19 17.60 -0.64 0.42
CA PRO A 19 17.22 -0.45 -0.97
C PRO A 19 16.83 -1.80 -1.59
N SER A 20 15.71 -1.84 -2.31
CA SER A 20 15.19 -3.07 -2.95
C SER A 20 14.68 -4.16 -1.98
N CYS A 21 14.35 -3.82 -0.72
CA CYS A 21 13.83 -4.80 0.24
C CYS A 21 12.50 -5.44 -0.19
N LEU A 22 11.73 -4.80 -1.08
CA LEU A 22 10.45 -5.30 -1.59
C LEU A 22 10.56 -5.91 -2.99
N LYS A 23 11.78 -6.17 -3.48
CA LYS A 23 12.01 -6.69 -4.82
C LYS A 23 11.30 -8.02 -5.06
N ASN A 24 10.62 -8.13 -6.21
CA ASN A 24 9.80 -9.30 -6.61
C ASN A 24 8.58 -9.57 -5.71
N LEU A 25 8.29 -8.74 -4.72
CA LEU A 25 7.07 -8.84 -3.93
C LEU A 25 5.95 -8.05 -4.60
N THR A 26 4.76 -8.65 -4.62
CA THR A 26 3.56 -7.99 -5.15
C THR A 26 2.58 -7.71 -4.02
N PHE A 27 2.16 -6.47 -3.90
CA PHE A 27 1.26 -5.96 -2.89
C PHE A 27 -0.10 -5.59 -3.50
N VAL A 28 -1.17 -5.93 -2.81
CA VAL A 28 -2.53 -5.45 -3.14
C VAL A 28 -2.98 -4.51 -2.04
N ILE A 29 -3.48 -3.34 -2.40
CA ILE A 29 -4.07 -2.40 -1.45
C ILE A 29 -5.60 -2.52 -1.57
N SER A 30 -6.25 -2.91 -0.48
CA SER A 30 -7.71 -3.01 -0.36
C SER A 30 -8.22 -1.98 0.64
N GLY A 31 -9.25 -1.22 0.28
CA GLY A 31 -9.85 -0.21 1.16
C GLY A 31 -9.05 1.09 1.29
N ILE A 32 -9.35 1.83 2.36
CA ILE A 32 -8.83 3.15 2.71
C ILE A 32 -7.84 2.99 3.86
N LEU A 33 -6.59 3.39 3.63
CA LEU A 33 -5.53 3.35 4.63
C LEU A 33 -5.65 4.56 5.57
N GLU A 34 -5.37 4.36 6.85
CA GLU A 34 -5.54 5.40 7.88
C GLU A 34 -4.43 6.46 7.86
N SER A 35 -3.19 6.03 7.61
CA SER A 35 -1.99 6.88 7.77
C SER A 35 -1.34 7.33 6.46
N LEU A 36 -1.65 6.66 5.35
CA LEU A 36 -1.03 6.88 4.04
C LEU A 36 -2.12 6.87 2.97
N GLU A 37 -1.97 7.67 1.92
CA GLU A 37 -2.84 7.53 0.76
C GLU A 37 -2.42 6.33 -0.09
N ARG A 38 -3.33 5.83 -0.93
CA ARG A 38 -3.06 4.71 -1.84
C ARG A 38 -1.89 5.02 -2.77
N ASP A 39 -1.80 6.27 -3.23
CA ASP A 39 -0.74 6.73 -4.13
C ASP A 39 0.61 6.80 -3.41
N GLU A 40 0.65 7.39 -2.22
CA GLU A 40 1.84 7.43 -1.36
C GLU A 40 2.35 6.02 -1.03
N CYS A 41 1.45 5.13 -0.62
CA CYS A 41 1.80 3.73 -0.33
C CYS A 41 2.35 3.02 -1.57
N LYS A 42 1.76 3.27 -2.74
CA LYS A 42 2.25 2.73 -4.00
C LYS A 42 3.65 3.26 -4.34
N SER A 43 3.86 4.56 -4.25
CA SER A 43 5.15 5.22 -4.50
C SER A 43 6.25 4.65 -3.60
N LEU A 44 5.95 4.42 -2.32
CA LEU A 44 6.88 3.77 -1.39
C LEU A 44 7.21 2.34 -1.79
N ILE A 45 6.20 1.54 -2.14
CA ILE A 45 6.41 0.15 -2.54
C ILE A 45 7.28 0.09 -3.80
N GLU A 46 6.98 0.93 -4.80
CA GLU A 46 7.75 1.04 -6.03
C GLU A 46 9.19 1.53 -5.78
N LYS A 47 9.39 2.47 -4.85
CA LYS A 47 10.71 2.97 -4.42
C LYS A 47 11.60 1.83 -3.90
N TYR A 48 11.04 0.86 -3.20
CA TYR A 48 11.76 -0.32 -2.71
C TYR A 48 11.73 -1.51 -3.68
N SER A 49 11.53 -1.28 -4.98
CA SER A 49 11.45 -2.29 -6.05
C SER A 49 10.30 -3.30 -5.91
N GLY A 50 9.29 -2.98 -5.10
CA GLY A 50 8.06 -3.76 -5.00
C GLY A 50 7.06 -3.39 -6.08
N ARG A 51 6.03 -4.23 -6.24
CA ARG A 51 4.96 -4.02 -7.22
C ARG A 51 3.62 -3.87 -6.51
N VAL A 52 2.81 -2.89 -6.89
CA VAL A 52 1.41 -2.78 -6.43
C VAL A 52 0.45 -3.17 -7.53
N THR A 53 -0.55 -3.99 -7.21
CA THR A 53 -1.65 -4.36 -8.11
C THR A 53 -3.00 -4.14 -7.44
N GLY A 54 -4.03 -3.83 -8.25
CA GLY A 54 -5.41 -3.67 -7.78
C GLY A 54 -6.18 -4.99 -7.68
N SER A 55 -5.59 -6.10 -8.12
CA SER A 55 -6.27 -7.39 -8.18
C SER A 55 -5.40 -8.50 -7.59
N ILE A 56 -6.00 -9.29 -6.70
CA ILE A 56 -5.36 -10.47 -6.12
C ILE A 56 -5.20 -11.51 -7.23
N SER A 57 -3.95 -11.83 -7.53
CA SER A 57 -3.55 -12.88 -8.46
C SER A 57 -2.58 -13.84 -7.77
N SER A 58 -2.29 -15.00 -8.36
CA SER A 58 -1.36 -16.01 -7.80
C SER A 58 0.06 -15.50 -7.54
N LYS A 59 0.41 -14.33 -8.09
CA LYS A 59 1.70 -13.65 -7.87
C LYS A 59 1.68 -12.67 -6.69
N THR A 60 0.53 -12.44 -6.06
CA THR A 60 0.37 -11.52 -4.93
C THR A 60 1.03 -12.13 -3.71
N THR A 61 1.96 -11.42 -3.11
CA THR A 61 2.68 -11.87 -1.91
C THR A 61 2.05 -11.33 -0.65
N HIS A 62 1.53 -10.10 -0.70
CA HIS A 62 0.97 -9.42 0.47
C HIS A 62 -0.30 -8.65 0.12
N LEU A 63 -1.25 -8.66 1.06
CA LEU A 63 -2.49 -7.88 1.01
C LEU A 63 -2.45 -6.84 2.14
N ILE A 64 -2.58 -5.58 1.76
CA ILE A 64 -2.65 -4.43 2.67
C ILE A 64 -4.14 -4.09 2.80
N VAL A 65 -4.72 -4.45 3.94
CA VAL A 65 -6.15 -4.25 4.24
C VAL A 65 -6.32 -2.95 5.01
N GLY A 66 -7.02 -2.01 4.41
CA GLY A 66 -7.49 -0.77 5.03
C GLY A 66 -8.94 -0.85 5.50
N ARG A 67 -9.44 0.25 6.05
CA ARG A 67 -10.85 0.41 6.41
C ARG A 67 -11.70 0.34 5.13
N ASP A 68 -12.84 -0.35 5.16
CA ASP A 68 -13.67 -0.60 3.97
C ASP A 68 -13.01 -1.52 2.92
N GLY A 69 -11.95 -2.24 3.30
CA GLY A 69 -11.18 -3.11 2.41
C GLY A 69 -11.82 -4.44 2.06
N GLY A 70 -13.06 -4.42 1.54
CA GLY A 70 -13.74 -5.54 0.88
C GLY A 70 -14.16 -6.69 1.79
N GLU A 71 -15.46 -6.96 1.80
CA GLU A 71 -16.02 -8.28 2.11
C GLU A 71 -15.70 -9.29 0.99
#